data_AF-A0A6J0PGI6-F1
#
_entry.id   AF-A0A6J0PGI6-F1
#
_cell.length_a   1.000
_cell.length_b   1.000
_cell.length_c   1.000
_cell.angle_alpha   90.00
_cell.angle_beta   90.00
_cell.angle_gamma   90.00
#
_symmetry.space_group_name_H-M   'P 1'
#
loop_
_entity.id
_entity.type
_entity.pdbx_description
1 polymer ?
#
loop_
_entity_poly.entity_id
_entity_poly.type
_entity_poly.pdbx_seq_one_letter_code
_entity_poly.pdbx_strand_id
1 'polypeptide(L)'
;MCLELLQVEHQDMEAISEEIDDHENEVQIVSGSLQDPSHVKQTSEHESRDNKEFSIEAAYAAWMVKHPSALNRFDQMMSTVMKKKIVVFLDYDGTLSPIVDDPNRAFMSDSMRSILKEVAQYFPTCIISGRSREKVYEFVRLSNVYYVGSHGLDIMAPNKSLNDANITFHEKTIDEKGNEVILYQPAQKYSPKIEKMFKELEEKTKEIQGAMIENNKFCISVHFRRVNKENWSVLEEQVMAITKKYSDFHITRGRKVVEIRPSIEWDKGKALEYLLDNLGFGSNGTAFPLYIGDDRTDEDAFKVLQSRGQGYPIVVSSIPKDTKASYSLRDPSDVSSFLLRLSRWKINSLDRLVS
;
A
#
# COMPACT_ATOMS: atom_id res chain seq x y z
N MET A 1 13.81 36.30 15.50
CA MET A 1 13.69 36.54 14.05
C MET A 1 14.56 35.50 13.35
N CYS A 2 13.99 34.34 13.03
CA CYS A 2 14.52 33.34 12.09
C CYS A 2 13.30 32.55 11.63
N LEU A 3 12.57 33.14 10.69
CA LEU A 3 11.61 32.47 9.82
C LEU A 3 12.41 32.05 8.59
N GLU A 4 13.12 30.93 8.67
CA GLU A 4 13.67 30.26 7.48
C GLU A 4 12.68 29.20 7.01
N LEU A 5 11.81 29.67 6.10
CA LEU A 5 11.32 28.98 4.91
C LEU A 5 11.56 27.46 4.85
N LEU A 6 10.61 26.69 5.39
CA LEU A 6 10.26 25.39 4.82
C LEU A 6 9.47 25.64 3.52
N GLN A 7 10.18 25.97 2.44
CA GLN A 7 9.64 25.78 1.10
C GLN A 7 9.61 24.28 0.84
N VAL A 8 8.52 23.63 1.22
CA VAL A 8 8.14 22.37 0.58
C VAL A 8 7.86 22.73 -0.87
N GLU A 9 8.63 22.18 -1.81
CA GLU A 9 8.37 22.32 -3.24
C GLU A 9 6.90 22.00 -3.50
N HIS A 10 6.14 23.01 -3.92
CA HIS A 10 4.77 22.83 -4.38
C HIS A 10 4.87 22.14 -5.75
N GLN A 11 4.78 20.81 -5.75
CA GLN A 11 4.39 20.06 -6.94
C GLN A 11 2.87 20.09 -7.02
N ASP A 12 2.35 20.77 -8.04
CA ASP A 12 0.90 20.89 -8.29
C ASP A 12 0.31 19.54 -8.76
N MET A 13 -1.01 19.38 -8.73
CA MET A 13 -1.69 18.14 -9.18
C MET A 13 -1.28 17.70 -10.60
N GLU A 14 -0.86 18.65 -11.43
CA GLU A 14 -0.31 18.40 -12.76
C GLU A 14 1.04 17.64 -12.68
N ALA A 15 1.95 18.04 -11.80
CA ALA A 15 3.22 17.34 -11.55
C ALA A 15 3.00 15.96 -10.89
N ILE A 16 1.99 15.81 -10.02
CA ILE A 16 1.57 14.50 -9.49
C ILE A 16 1.14 13.59 -10.64
N SER A 17 0.44 14.15 -11.62
CA SER A 17 0.00 13.38 -12.77
C SER A 17 1.14 13.04 -13.69
N GLU A 18 2.09 13.95 -13.96
CA GLU A 18 3.18 13.70 -14.92
C GLU A 18 4.16 12.65 -14.40
N GLU A 19 4.51 12.67 -13.11
CA GLU A 19 5.30 11.61 -12.46
C GLU A 19 4.61 10.23 -12.49
N ILE A 20 3.30 10.17 -12.74
CA ILE A 20 2.48 8.94 -12.61
C ILE A 20 1.84 8.50 -13.95
N ASP A 21 1.58 9.43 -14.88
CA ASP A 21 1.09 9.21 -16.25
C ASP A 21 2.24 8.82 -17.18
N ASP A 22 3.48 9.30 -16.97
CA ASP A 22 4.68 8.74 -17.63
C ASP A 22 4.85 7.25 -17.28
N HIS A 23 4.25 6.81 -16.18
CA HIS A 23 4.26 5.43 -15.71
C HIS A 23 3.00 4.62 -16.10
N GLU A 24 1.83 5.25 -16.30
CA GLU A 24 0.57 4.58 -16.70
C GLU A 24 0.31 4.57 -18.23
N ASN A 25 0.63 5.64 -18.97
CA ASN A 25 0.38 5.71 -20.43
C ASN A 25 1.27 4.77 -21.25
N GLU A 26 2.37 4.27 -20.68
CA GLU A 26 3.22 3.25 -21.31
C GLU A 26 2.57 1.85 -21.27
N VAL A 27 1.59 1.61 -20.40
CA VAL A 27 0.98 0.28 -20.19
C VAL A 27 -0.33 0.12 -20.99
N GLN A 28 -1.09 1.19 -21.26
CA GLN A 28 -2.38 1.08 -21.96
C GLN A 28 -2.28 0.70 -23.44
N ILE A 29 -1.11 0.78 -24.07
CA ILE A 29 -0.93 0.33 -25.47
C ILE A 29 -0.99 -1.22 -25.59
N VAL A 30 -0.93 -1.96 -24.47
CA VAL A 30 -0.69 -3.42 -24.45
C VAL A 30 -1.98 -4.28 -24.46
N SER A 31 -3.19 -3.73 -24.68
CA SER A 31 -4.38 -4.59 -24.83
C SER A 31 -5.40 -4.09 -25.87
N GLY A 32 -5.19 -4.48 -27.12
CA GLY A 32 -6.17 -4.27 -28.20
C GLY A 32 -5.90 -5.17 -29.41
N SER A 33 -6.70 -6.21 -29.57
CA SER A 33 -6.61 -7.24 -30.61
C SER A 33 -6.98 -6.74 -32.02
N LEU A 34 -6.34 -7.35 -33.02
CA LEU A 34 -6.40 -7.16 -34.48
C LEU A 34 -7.76 -7.41 -35.16
N GLN A 35 -8.04 -6.63 -36.23
CA GLN A 35 -8.61 -6.94 -37.58
C GLN A 35 -9.36 -5.70 -38.14
N ASP A 36 -9.29 -5.17 -39.36
CA ASP A 36 -8.52 -5.34 -40.62
C ASP A 36 -8.80 -4.04 -41.51
N PRO A 37 -8.43 -3.87 -42.80
CA PRO A 37 -7.35 -2.98 -43.25
C PRO A 37 -7.79 -1.81 -44.18
N SER A 38 -7.03 -0.71 -44.21
CA SER A 38 -6.78 0.07 -45.45
C SER A 38 -5.60 1.05 -45.35
N HIS A 39 -4.56 0.71 -46.11
CA HIS A 39 -3.56 1.53 -46.79
C HIS A 39 -2.78 2.68 -46.10
N VAL A 40 -1.49 2.35 -45.91
CA VAL A 40 -0.27 3.15 -46.17
C VAL A 40 -0.07 4.41 -45.31
N LYS A 41 0.39 4.19 -44.06
CA LYS A 41 1.24 5.13 -43.28
C LYS A 41 1.96 4.50 -42.08
N GLN A 42 2.24 3.19 -42.09
CA GLN A 42 2.56 2.42 -40.87
C GLN A 42 4.05 2.17 -40.54
N THR A 43 5.03 2.61 -41.34
CA THR A 43 6.42 2.17 -41.12
C THR A 43 7.17 2.95 -40.04
N SER A 44 6.90 4.24 -39.80
CA SER A 44 7.64 5.06 -38.83
C SER A 44 7.10 5.00 -37.39
N GLU A 45 5.82 4.69 -37.22
CA GLU A 45 5.20 4.56 -35.89
C GLU A 45 5.48 3.18 -35.26
N HIS A 46 5.66 2.15 -36.07
CA HIS A 46 5.99 0.81 -35.57
C HIS A 46 7.44 0.73 -35.08
N GLU A 47 8.40 1.23 -35.88
CA GLU A 47 9.82 1.25 -35.50
C GLU A 47 10.11 2.11 -34.26
N SER A 48 9.34 3.18 -34.03
CA SER A 48 9.50 4.03 -32.83
C SER A 48 8.91 3.39 -31.58
N ARG A 49 7.81 2.62 -31.70
CA ARG A 49 7.22 1.83 -30.61
C ARG A 49 8.10 0.65 -30.22
N ASP A 50 8.59 -0.12 -31.20
CA ASP A 50 9.43 -1.30 -30.96
C ASP A 50 10.76 -0.91 -30.29
N ASN A 51 11.34 0.23 -30.67
CA ASN A 51 12.53 0.78 -30.01
C ASN A 51 12.25 1.29 -28.59
N LYS A 52 11.07 1.86 -28.33
CA LYS A 52 10.68 2.33 -27.00
C LYS A 52 10.40 1.16 -26.06
N GLU A 53 9.70 0.13 -26.52
CA GLU A 53 9.41 -1.08 -25.76
C GLU A 53 10.70 -1.82 -25.39
N PHE A 54 11.63 -1.97 -26.35
CA PHE A 54 12.96 -2.52 -26.08
C PHE A 54 13.74 -1.71 -25.04
N SER A 55 13.59 -0.38 -25.03
CA SER A 55 14.25 0.49 -24.05
C SER A 55 13.68 0.35 -22.64
N ILE A 56 12.35 0.16 -22.50
CA ILE A 56 11.67 -0.04 -21.22
C ILE A 56 12.03 -1.41 -20.64
N GLU A 57 12.02 -2.46 -21.47
CA GLU A 57 12.42 -3.80 -21.03
C GLU A 57 13.88 -3.84 -20.60
N ALA A 58 14.78 -3.17 -21.33
CA ALA A 58 16.19 -3.05 -20.94
C ALA A 58 16.37 -2.30 -19.62
N ALA A 59 15.64 -1.19 -19.42
CA ALA A 59 15.65 -0.44 -18.16
C ALA A 59 15.13 -1.28 -16.99
N TYR A 60 14.03 -2.02 -17.20
CA TYR A 60 13.46 -2.94 -16.21
C TYR A 60 14.41 -4.09 -15.88
N ALA A 61 15.08 -4.69 -16.88
CA ALA A 61 16.09 -5.71 -16.67
C ALA A 61 17.27 -5.18 -15.84
N ALA A 62 17.77 -3.98 -16.14
CA ALA A 62 18.84 -3.34 -15.37
C ALA A 62 18.41 -3.04 -13.92
N TRP A 63 17.16 -2.61 -13.73
CA TRP A 63 16.60 -2.38 -12.40
C TRP A 63 16.46 -3.68 -11.59
N MET A 64 16.04 -4.79 -12.22
CA MET A 64 15.97 -6.11 -11.59
C MET A 64 17.34 -6.67 -11.18
N VAL A 65 18.45 -6.18 -11.73
CA VAL A 65 19.79 -6.53 -11.21
C VAL A 65 19.98 -5.99 -9.80
N LYS A 66 19.45 -4.79 -9.51
CA LYS A 66 19.50 -4.16 -8.18
C LYS A 66 18.40 -4.69 -7.25
N HIS A 67 17.22 -4.96 -7.80
CA HIS A 67 16.04 -5.43 -7.07
C HIS A 67 15.53 -6.74 -7.69
N PRO A 68 16.21 -7.87 -7.46
CA PRO A 68 15.88 -9.12 -8.12
C PRO A 68 14.49 -9.63 -7.76
N SER A 69 13.87 -10.37 -8.68
CA SER A 69 12.55 -10.99 -8.45
C SER A 69 12.58 -11.89 -7.21
N ALA A 70 11.69 -11.60 -6.26
CA ALA A 70 11.51 -12.39 -5.05
C ALA A 70 11.02 -13.81 -5.35
N LEU A 71 10.27 -14.01 -6.44
CA LEU A 71 9.88 -15.35 -6.91
C LEU A 71 11.07 -16.15 -7.39
N ASN A 72 11.95 -15.55 -8.20
CA ASN A 72 13.15 -16.21 -8.71
C ASN A 72 14.16 -16.49 -7.58
N ARG A 73 14.21 -15.63 -6.56
CA ARG A 73 15.10 -15.76 -5.40
C ARG A 73 14.45 -16.47 -4.21
N PHE A 74 13.23 -16.98 -4.36
CA PHE A 74 12.43 -17.48 -3.23
C PHE A 74 13.16 -18.53 -2.39
N ASP A 75 13.73 -19.58 -3.01
CA ASP A 75 14.38 -20.66 -2.26
C ASP A 75 15.61 -20.17 -1.51
N GLN A 76 16.39 -19.28 -2.14
CA GLN A 76 17.52 -18.61 -1.52
C GLN A 76 17.06 -17.79 -0.31
N MET A 77 16.04 -16.95 -0.48
CA MET A 77 15.47 -16.12 0.59
C MET A 77 15.04 -17.02 1.78
N MET A 78 14.19 -18.00 1.52
CA MET A 78 13.62 -18.85 2.57
C MET A 78 14.68 -19.71 3.28
N SER A 79 15.75 -20.13 2.58
CA SER A 79 16.85 -20.88 3.21
C SER A 79 17.56 -20.11 4.33
N THR A 80 17.64 -18.77 4.23
CA THR A 80 18.34 -17.93 5.23
C THR A 80 17.48 -17.60 6.45
N VAL A 81 16.16 -17.79 6.36
CA VAL A 81 15.20 -17.45 7.41
C VAL A 81 14.51 -18.66 8.03
N MET A 82 14.93 -19.89 7.72
CA MET A 82 14.29 -21.14 8.21
C MET A 82 14.11 -21.21 9.73
N LYS A 83 15.02 -20.60 10.50
CA LYS A 83 14.97 -20.60 11.99
C LYS A 83 14.35 -19.34 12.57
N LYS A 84 13.83 -18.45 11.73
CA LYS A 84 13.23 -17.18 12.14
C LYS A 84 11.70 -17.30 12.16
N LYS A 85 11.06 -16.45 12.97
CA LYS A 85 9.59 -16.32 13.00
C LYS A 85 9.19 -15.27 11.97
N ILE A 86 8.69 -15.71 10.82
CA ILE A 86 8.28 -14.77 9.77
C ILE A 86 6.98 -14.07 10.17
N VAL A 87 6.94 -12.75 9.99
CA VAL A 87 5.73 -11.92 10.11
C VAL A 87 5.49 -11.28 8.76
N VAL A 88 4.29 -11.44 8.21
CA VAL A 88 3.95 -10.99 6.86
C VAL A 88 3.20 -9.67 6.93
N PHE A 89 3.71 -8.66 6.24
CA PHE A 89 3.10 -7.35 6.10
C PHE A 89 2.80 -7.12 4.62
N LEU A 90 1.58 -6.67 4.34
CA LEU A 90 1.07 -6.56 2.98
C LEU A 90 0.37 -5.23 2.83
N ASP A 91 0.74 -4.47 1.82
CA ASP A 91 -0.11 -3.40 1.32
C ASP A 91 -1.36 -3.97 0.61
N TYR A 92 -2.36 -3.13 0.37
CA TYR A 92 -3.62 -3.54 -0.25
C TYR A 92 -3.70 -3.20 -1.75
N ASP A 93 -3.82 -1.90 -2.08
CA ASP A 93 -4.08 -1.44 -3.45
C ASP A 93 -2.80 -1.52 -4.28
N GLY A 94 -2.81 -2.15 -5.46
CA GLY A 94 -1.59 -2.40 -6.23
C GLY A 94 -0.75 -3.58 -5.76
N THR A 95 -1.07 -4.15 -4.59
CA THR A 95 -0.38 -5.32 -4.01
C THR A 95 -1.26 -6.56 -3.93
N LEU A 96 -2.31 -6.53 -3.10
CA LEU A 96 -3.28 -7.63 -2.95
C LEU A 96 -4.48 -7.51 -3.90
N SER A 97 -4.64 -6.35 -4.51
CA SER A 97 -5.71 -5.99 -5.43
C SER A 97 -5.12 -5.13 -6.56
N PRO A 98 -5.59 -5.24 -7.81
CA PRO A 98 -5.15 -4.33 -8.87
C PRO A 98 -5.59 -2.88 -8.58
N ILE A 99 -4.84 -1.93 -9.13
CA ILE A 99 -5.24 -0.52 -9.13
C ILE A 99 -6.40 -0.36 -10.13
N VAL A 100 -7.46 0.32 -9.69
CA VAL A 100 -8.69 0.51 -10.45
C VAL A 100 -9.13 1.98 -10.42
N ASP A 101 -9.89 2.39 -11.43
CA ASP A 101 -10.36 3.79 -11.52
C ASP A 101 -11.37 4.17 -10.44
N ASP A 102 -12.24 3.22 -10.07
CA ASP A 102 -13.19 3.39 -8.97
C ASP A 102 -12.64 2.67 -7.72
N PRO A 103 -12.14 3.39 -6.70
CA PRO A 103 -11.57 2.78 -5.53
C PRO A 103 -12.59 2.00 -4.70
N ASN A 104 -13.90 2.13 -4.92
CA ASN A 104 -14.90 1.25 -4.30
C ASN A 104 -14.95 -0.15 -4.92
N ARG A 105 -14.25 -0.36 -6.04
CA ARG A 105 -14.23 -1.62 -6.80
C ARG A 105 -12.87 -2.32 -6.78
N ALA A 106 -11.96 -1.90 -5.92
CA ALA A 106 -10.63 -2.49 -5.76
C ALA A 106 -10.70 -3.84 -5.04
N PHE A 107 -11.57 -4.75 -5.48
CA PHE A 107 -11.82 -6.03 -4.82
C PHE A 107 -10.66 -7.01 -4.97
N MET A 108 -10.30 -7.65 -3.86
CA MET A 108 -9.44 -8.82 -3.85
C MET A 108 -10.15 -10.01 -4.50
N SER A 109 -9.44 -10.74 -5.38
CA SER A 109 -9.96 -11.96 -6.00
C SER A 109 -10.15 -13.09 -4.96
N ASP A 110 -11.09 -14.01 -5.22
CA ASP A 110 -11.32 -15.16 -4.33
C ASP A 110 -10.10 -16.08 -4.22
N SER A 111 -9.31 -16.17 -5.29
CA SER A 111 -8.04 -16.90 -5.30
C SER A 111 -7.02 -16.27 -4.34
N MET A 112 -6.80 -14.95 -4.45
CA MET A 112 -5.90 -14.22 -3.53
C MET A 112 -6.39 -14.33 -2.08
N ARG A 113 -7.69 -14.19 -1.84
CA ARG A 113 -8.29 -14.33 -0.50
C ARG A 113 -8.04 -15.72 0.10
N SER A 114 -8.16 -16.76 -0.71
CA SER A 114 -7.92 -18.15 -0.28
C SER A 114 -6.45 -18.38 0.08
N ILE A 115 -5.53 -17.85 -0.73
CA ILE A 115 -4.09 -17.91 -0.47
C ILE A 115 -3.73 -17.13 0.80
N LEU A 116 -4.25 -15.91 0.94
CA LEU A 116 -4.00 -15.07 2.11
C LEU A 116 -4.53 -15.72 3.39
N LYS A 117 -5.69 -16.37 3.32
CA LYS A 117 -6.25 -17.16 4.43
C LYS A 117 -5.30 -18.29 4.84
N GLU A 118 -4.68 -18.97 3.88
CA GLU A 118 -3.70 -20.04 4.13
C GLU A 118 -2.41 -19.49 4.74
N VAL A 119 -1.85 -18.41 4.19
CA VAL A 119 -0.68 -17.72 4.76
C VAL A 119 -0.93 -17.32 6.22
N ALA A 120 -2.10 -16.74 6.50
CA ALA A 120 -2.50 -16.31 7.84
C ALA A 120 -2.78 -17.46 8.82
N GLN A 121 -2.77 -18.73 8.40
CA GLN A 121 -2.77 -19.88 9.31
C GLN A 121 -1.38 -20.16 9.88
N TYR A 122 -0.33 -19.80 9.15
CA TYR A 122 1.04 -20.15 9.49
C TYR A 122 1.90 -18.97 9.94
N PHE A 123 1.52 -17.77 9.53
CA PHE A 123 2.27 -16.54 9.80
C PHE A 123 1.35 -15.45 10.34
N PRO A 124 1.74 -14.73 11.41
CA PRO A 124 1.08 -13.47 11.75
C PRO A 124 1.11 -12.56 10.52
N THR A 125 -0.07 -12.14 10.08
CA THR A 125 -0.26 -11.44 8.81
C THR A 125 -0.98 -10.13 9.05
N CYS A 126 -0.38 -9.03 8.59
CA CYS A 126 -0.84 -7.67 8.76
C CYS A 126 -1.10 -7.03 7.39
N ILE A 127 -2.28 -6.45 7.21
CA ILE A 127 -2.64 -5.70 6.01
C ILE A 127 -2.61 -4.23 6.35
N ILE A 128 -1.70 -3.48 5.73
CA ILE A 128 -1.49 -2.06 5.97
C ILE A 128 -1.95 -1.27 4.75
N SER A 129 -2.90 -0.36 4.92
CA SER A 129 -3.48 0.38 3.81
C SER A 129 -3.70 1.85 4.18
N GLY A 130 -3.71 2.71 3.17
CA GLY A 130 -4.19 4.08 3.30
C GLY A 130 -5.70 4.20 3.52
N ARG A 131 -6.46 3.18 3.12
CA ARG A 131 -7.93 3.11 3.28
C ARG A 131 -8.33 2.98 4.75
N SER A 132 -9.59 3.28 5.07
CA SER A 132 -10.13 2.92 6.38
C SER A 132 -10.03 1.42 6.63
N ARG A 133 -9.85 1.06 7.89
CA ARG A 133 -9.79 -0.32 8.34
C ARG A 133 -11.06 -1.09 7.96
N GLU A 134 -12.21 -0.46 8.11
CA GLU A 134 -13.51 -1.04 7.77
C GLU A 134 -13.60 -1.40 6.28
N LYS A 135 -13.13 -0.52 5.40
CA LYS A 135 -13.17 -0.75 3.95
C LYS A 135 -12.24 -1.88 3.52
N VAL A 136 -11.02 -1.92 4.07
CA VAL A 136 -10.09 -3.03 3.82
C VAL A 136 -10.68 -4.34 4.34
N TYR A 137 -11.30 -4.32 5.53
CA TYR A 137 -11.99 -5.49 6.07
C TYR A 137 -13.12 -5.96 5.15
N GLU A 138 -13.94 -5.06 4.61
CA GLU A 138 -15.01 -5.39 3.67
C GLU A 138 -14.50 -6.06 2.39
N PHE A 139 -13.31 -5.67 1.92
CA PHE A 139 -12.71 -6.28 0.74
C PHE A 139 -12.02 -7.61 1.03
N VAL A 140 -11.38 -7.77 2.19
CA VAL A 140 -10.56 -8.95 2.55
C VAL A 140 -11.33 -10.03 3.32
N ARG A 141 -12.25 -9.65 4.20
CA ARG A 141 -13.19 -10.56 4.92
C ARG A 141 -12.53 -11.77 5.60
N LEU A 142 -11.31 -11.61 6.09
CA LEU A 142 -10.62 -12.60 6.91
C LEU A 142 -10.63 -12.18 8.38
N SER A 143 -10.80 -13.13 9.30
CA SER A 143 -10.87 -12.88 10.74
C SER A 143 -9.56 -13.15 11.49
N ASN A 144 -8.54 -13.67 10.80
CA ASN A 144 -7.25 -14.08 11.36
C ASN A 144 -6.07 -13.23 10.86
N VAL A 145 -6.32 -12.00 10.44
CA VAL A 145 -5.29 -11.04 10.03
C VAL A 145 -5.42 -9.75 10.85
N TYR A 146 -4.32 -9.01 10.98
CA TYR A 146 -4.33 -7.65 11.51
C TYR A 146 -4.76 -6.71 10.39
N TYR A 147 -5.69 -5.81 10.70
CA TYR A 147 -6.08 -4.74 9.79
C TYR A 147 -5.50 -3.42 10.29
N VAL A 148 -4.80 -2.73 9.41
CA VAL A 148 -4.17 -1.45 9.69
C VAL A 148 -4.65 -0.47 8.63
N GLY A 149 -5.62 0.35 9.00
CA GLY A 149 -6.15 1.39 8.14
C GLY A 149 -5.44 2.73 8.31
N SER A 150 -5.82 3.68 7.46
CA SER A 150 -5.46 5.09 7.58
C SER A 150 -3.94 5.29 7.66
N HIS A 151 -3.19 4.59 6.81
CA HIS A 151 -1.72 4.65 6.74
C HIS A 151 -1.01 4.23 8.04
N GLY A 152 -1.65 3.42 8.88
CA GLY A 152 -1.09 3.02 10.17
C GLY A 152 -1.86 3.50 11.39
N LEU A 153 -2.81 4.42 11.22
CA LEU A 153 -3.46 5.12 12.33
C LEU A 153 -4.66 4.40 12.94
N ASP A 154 -5.15 3.32 12.30
CA ASP A 154 -6.25 2.51 12.82
C ASP A 154 -5.88 1.03 12.80
N ILE A 155 -5.35 0.50 13.89
CA ILE A 155 -4.89 -0.89 13.99
C ILE A 155 -5.94 -1.72 14.74
N MET A 156 -6.30 -2.88 14.18
CA MET A 156 -7.09 -3.91 14.85
C MET A 156 -6.41 -5.26 14.78
N ALA A 157 -6.30 -5.93 15.93
CA ALA A 157 -5.84 -7.31 16.01
C ALA A 157 -6.97 -8.32 15.70
N PRO A 158 -6.66 -9.52 15.18
CA PRO A 158 -7.66 -10.56 14.99
C PRO A 158 -8.15 -11.12 16.33
N ASN A 159 -9.43 -11.50 16.43
CA ASN A 159 -10.04 -11.98 17.68
C ASN A 159 -9.33 -13.20 18.31
N LYS A 160 -8.73 -14.08 17.49
CA LYS A 160 -7.97 -15.24 17.98
C LYS A 160 -6.65 -14.87 18.68
N SER A 161 -6.17 -13.65 18.50
CA SER A 161 -4.97 -13.10 19.14
C SER A 161 -5.10 -12.96 20.66
N LEU A 162 -6.31 -13.10 21.22
CA LEU A 162 -6.57 -12.96 22.66
C LEU A 162 -6.07 -14.12 23.52
N ASN A 163 -5.74 -15.27 22.91
CA ASN A 163 -5.37 -16.50 23.64
C ASN A 163 -3.85 -16.74 23.70
N ASP A 164 -3.02 -15.90 23.09
CA ASP A 164 -1.57 -16.07 23.07
C ASP A 164 -0.93 -15.13 24.12
N ALA A 165 -0.30 -15.71 25.15
CA ALA A 165 0.11 -15.02 26.38
C ALA A 165 1.23 -13.97 26.20
N ASN A 166 1.74 -13.77 24.98
CA ASN A 166 2.85 -12.88 24.67
C ASN A 166 2.44 -11.62 23.89
N ILE A 167 1.14 -11.39 23.70
CA ILE A 167 0.62 -10.28 22.91
C ILE A 167 0.20 -9.15 23.85
N THR A 168 0.86 -8.00 23.77
CA THR A 168 0.76 -6.90 24.76
C THR A 168 -0.13 -5.74 24.31
N PHE A 169 -1.09 -5.95 23.42
CA PHE A 169 -1.95 -4.82 23.05
C PHE A 169 -2.74 -4.31 24.26
N HIS A 170 -2.58 -3.02 24.54
CA HIS A 170 -2.99 -2.42 25.82
C HIS A 170 -4.43 -1.89 25.87
N GLU A 171 -5.15 -1.81 24.74
CA GLU A 171 -6.55 -1.34 24.71
C GLU A 171 -7.50 -2.40 24.14
N LYS A 172 -8.22 -3.05 25.05
CA LYS A 172 -9.41 -3.84 24.70
C LYS A 172 -10.62 -2.92 24.64
N THR A 173 -11.40 -3.02 23.58
CA THR A 173 -12.70 -2.35 23.43
C THR A 173 -13.74 -3.34 22.92
N ILE A 174 -14.97 -2.88 22.76
CA ILE A 174 -16.10 -3.68 22.29
C ILE A 174 -16.52 -3.16 20.91
N ASP A 175 -16.59 -4.05 19.92
CA ASP A 175 -17.10 -3.69 18.59
C ASP A 175 -18.63 -3.46 18.61
N GLU A 176 -19.19 -2.99 17.49
CA GLU A 176 -20.64 -2.74 17.36
C GLU A 176 -21.51 -4.00 17.58
N LYS A 177 -20.90 -5.20 17.55
CA LYS A 177 -21.56 -6.49 17.72
C LYS A 177 -21.36 -7.07 19.13
N GLY A 178 -20.71 -6.34 20.03
CA GLY A 178 -20.46 -6.79 21.40
C GLY A 178 -19.22 -7.66 21.59
N ASN A 179 -18.36 -7.82 20.59
CA ASN A 179 -17.14 -8.63 20.70
C ASN A 179 -15.98 -7.81 21.26
N GLU A 180 -15.16 -8.42 22.13
CA GLU A 180 -13.86 -7.86 22.50
C GLU A 180 -12.98 -7.77 21.26
N VAL A 181 -12.53 -6.56 20.96
CA VAL A 181 -11.54 -6.26 19.92
C VAL A 181 -10.39 -5.48 20.53
N ILE A 182 -9.22 -5.65 19.95
CA ILE A 182 -8.03 -4.93 20.33
C ILE A 182 -7.82 -3.84 19.30
N LEU A 183 -7.81 -2.58 19.73
CA LEU A 183 -7.58 -1.43 18.87
C LEU A 183 -6.36 -0.62 19.31
N TYR A 184 -5.73 0.03 18.34
CA TYR A 184 -4.77 1.10 18.61
C TYR A 184 -4.97 2.23 17.60
N GLN A 185 -5.34 3.41 18.13
CA GLN A 185 -5.79 4.56 17.34
C GLN A 185 -5.08 5.85 17.79
N PRO A 186 -3.79 6.05 17.45
CA PRO A 186 -3.00 7.20 17.92
C PRO A 186 -3.56 8.55 17.47
N ALA A 187 -4.41 8.54 16.43
CA ALA A 187 -5.06 9.73 15.89
C ALA A 187 -6.47 9.98 16.43
N GLN A 188 -6.95 9.25 17.44
CA GLN A 188 -8.34 9.34 17.90
C GLN A 188 -8.77 10.75 18.32
N LYS A 189 -7.87 11.56 18.87
CA LYS A 189 -8.13 12.96 19.25
C LYS A 189 -8.47 13.88 18.06
N TYR A 190 -8.14 13.48 16.84
CA TYR A 190 -8.36 14.27 15.62
C TYR A 190 -9.73 14.02 14.98
N SER A 191 -10.44 12.95 15.34
CA SER A 191 -11.71 12.55 14.70
C SER A 191 -12.73 13.68 14.55
N PRO A 192 -13.02 14.52 15.58
CA PRO A 192 -13.99 15.60 15.43
C PRO A 192 -13.59 16.64 14.37
N LYS A 193 -12.28 16.92 14.24
CA LYS A 193 -11.75 17.84 13.22
C LYS A 193 -11.81 17.23 11.82
N ILE A 194 -11.51 15.93 11.71
CA ILE A 194 -11.59 15.18 10.45
C ILE A 194 -13.02 15.16 9.93
N GLU A 195 -13.99 14.84 10.78
CA GLU A 195 -15.40 14.84 10.39
C GLU A 195 -15.88 16.22 9.91
N LYS A 196 -15.43 17.27 10.59
CA LYS A 196 -15.75 18.65 10.20
C LYS A 196 -15.09 19.01 8.85
N MET A 197 -13.81 18.72 8.70
CA MET A 197 -13.06 19.00 7.48
C MET A 197 -13.62 18.23 6.28
N PHE A 198 -13.99 16.96 6.47
CA PHE A 198 -14.60 16.11 5.46
C PHE A 198 -15.88 16.75 4.91
N LYS A 199 -16.78 17.22 5.78
CA LYS A 199 -18.02 17.91 5.37
C LYS A 199 -17.72 19.22 4.63
N GLU A 200 -16.71 19.99 5.07
CA GLU A 200 -16.30 21.20 4.36
C GLU A 200 -15.75 20.89 2.95
N LEU A 201 -14.96 19.82 2.81
CA LEU A 201 -14.41 19.38 1.53
C LEU A 201 -15.52 18.90 0.60
N GLU A 202 -16.39 17.99 1.06
CA GLU A 202 -17.53 17.52 0.26
C GLU A 202 -18.36 18.67 -0.29
N GLU A 203 -18.77 19.60 0.57
CA GLU A 203 -19.59 20.74 0.16
C GLU A 203 -18.86 21.67 -0.82
N LYS A 204 -17.56 21.88 -0.63
CA LYS A 204 -16.79 22.81 -1.46
C LYS A 204 -16.47 22.22 -2.84
N THR A 205 -16.22 20.92 -2.92
CA THR A 205 -15.81 20.24 -4.15
C THR A 205 -16.98 19.61 -4.93
N LYS A 206 -18.22 19.69 -4.42
CA LYS A 206 -19.39 19.01 -5.03
C LYS A 206 -19.66 19.37 -6.50
N GLU A 207 -19.33 20.58 -6.91
CA GLU A 207 -19.54 21.07 -8.29
C GLU A 207 -18.39 20.65 -9.24
N ILE A 208 -17.30 20.10 -8.72
CA ILE A 208 -16.17 19.64 -9.52
C ILE A 208 -16.46 18.21 -9.98
N GLN A 209 -16.97 18.09 -11.21
CA GLN A 209 -17.32 16.81 -11.79
C GLN A 209 -16.13 15.84 -11.79
N GLY A 210 -16.35 14.65 -11.23
CA GLY A 210 -15.36 13.58 -11.14
C GLY A 210 -14.49 13.61 -9.87
N ALA A 211 -14.54 14.68 -9.08
CA ALA A 211 -13.88 14.72 -7.78
C ALA A 211 -14.62 13.81 -6.80
N MET A 212 -13.89 13.07 -5.99
CA MET A 212 -14.47 12.21 -4.96
C MET A 212 -13.70 12.34 -3.66
N ILE A 213 -14.43 12.66 -2.59
CA ILE A 213 -13.88 12.79 -1.23
C ILE A 213 -14.21 11.50 -0.48
N GLU A 214 -13.19 10.88 0.11
CA GLU A 214 -13.31 9.64 0.87
C GLU A 214 -12.86 9.86 2.31
N ASN A 215 -13.72 9.50 3.26
CA ASN A 215 -13.40 9.51 4.69
C ASN A 215 -12.75 8.17 5.07
N ASN A 216 -11.43 8.20 5.27
CA ASN A 216 -10.63 7.06 5.68
C ASN A 216 -10.40 7.01 7.20
N LYS A 217 -11.39 7.43 8.02
CA LYS A 217 -11.37 7.48 9.49
C LYS A 217 -10.40 8.53 10.06
N PHE A 218 -9.09 8.30 9.92
CA PHE A 218 -8.05 9.23 10.36
C PHE A 218 -7.33 9.95 9.22
N CYS A 219 -7.79 9.76 7.99
CA CYS A 219 -7.30 10.44 6.79
C CYS A 219 -8.49 10.83 5.90
N ILE A 220 -8.32 11.85 5.07
CA ILE A 220 -9.29 12.19 4.02
C ILE A 220 -8.56 12.08 2.68
N SER A 221 -9.12 11.33 1.74
CA SER A 221 -8.57 11.19 0.39
C SER A 221 -9.44 11.95 -0.59
N VAL A 222 -8.81 12.78 -1.42
CA VAL A 222 -9.42 13.55 -2.49
C VAL A 222 -8.92 12.98 -3.81
N HIS A 223 -9.76 12.16 -4.43
CA HIS A 223 -9.47 11.49 -5.69
C HIS A 223 -9.77 12.44 -6.85
N PHE A 224 -8.80 12.61 -7.74
CA PHE A 224 -8.92 13.49 -8.91
C PHE A 224 -8.70 12.76 -10.24
N ARG A 225 -8.56 11.43 -10.22
CA ARG A 225 -8.39 10.58 -11.41
C ARG A 225 -9.47 10.79 -12.48
N ARG A 226 -10.70 11.08 -12.07
CA ARG A 226 -11.85 11.29 -12.97
C ARG A 226 -12.19 12.76 -13.21
N VAL A 227 -11.39 13.68 -12.67
CA VAL A 227 -11.57 15.12 -12.84
C VAL A 227 -10.91 15.54 -14.16
N ASN A 228 -11.59 16.36 -14.95
CA ASN A 228 -10.99 16.95 -16.15
C ASN A 228 -9.75 17.77 -15.77
N LYS A 229 -8.64 17.63 -16.53
CA LYS A 229 -7.35 18.26 -16.21
C LYS A 229 -7.46 19.79 -15.97
N GLU A 230 -8.30 20.47 -16.73
CA GLU A 230 -8.58 21.91 -16.60
C GLU A 230 -9.11 22.32 -15.21
N ASN A 231 -9.70 21.39 -14.47
CA ASN A 231 -10.26 21.63 -13.13
C ASN A 231 -9.34 21.17 -11.99
N TRP A 232 -8.15 20.62 -12.27
CA TRP A 232 -7.25 20.14 -11.22
C TRP A 232 -6.74 21.27 -10.33
N SER A 233 -6.30 22.39 -10.92
CA SER A 233 -5.84 23.56 -10.17
C SER A 233 -6.94 24.12 -9.25
N VAL A 234 -8.18 24.18 -9.76
CA VAL A 234 -9.34 24.63 -8.99
C VAL A 234 -9.61 23.70 -7.81
N LEU A 235 -9.57 22.39 -8.03
CA LEU A 235 -9.73 21.40 -6.96
C LEU A 235 -8.62 21.54 -5.91
N GLU A 236 -7.37 21.63 -6.35
CA GLU A 236 -6.21 21.75 -5.47
C GLU A 236 -6.29 23.01 -4.61
N GLU A 237 -6.64 24.16 -5.20
CA GLU A 237 -6.80 25.42 -4.45
C GLU A 237 -7.88 25.29 -3.37
N GLN A 238 -9.03 24.67 -3.69
CA GLN A 238 -10.11 24.44 -2.73
C GLN A 238 -9.67 23.53 -1.58
N VAL A 239 -9.00 22.43 -1.89
CA VAL A 239 -8.46 21.50 -0.89
C VAL A 239 -7.45 22.21 0.02
N MET A 240 -6.47 22.91 -0.56
CA MET A 240 -5.48 23.66 0.20
C MET A 240 -6.12 24.74 1.09
N ALA A 241 -7.10 25.49 0.57
CA ALA A 241 -7.78 26.55 1.32
C ALA A 241 -8.53 26.00 2.54
N ILE A 242 -9.11 24.81 2.43
CA ILE A 242 -9.76 24.14 3.57
C ILE A 242 -8.70 23.60 4.54
N THR A 243 -7.70 22.85 4.06
CA THR A 243 -6.68 22.26 4.93
C THR A 243 -5.91 23.33 5.73
N LYS A 244 -5.64 24.51 5.14
CA LYS A 244 -4.98 25.64 5.84
C LYS A 244 -5.72 26.12 7.10
N LYS A 245 -7.03 25.86 7.24
CA LYS A 245 -7.80 26.18 8.46
C LYS A 245 -7.47 25.23 9.62
N TYR A 246 -6.82 24.10 9.33
CA TYR A 246 -6.54 23.02 10.26
C TYR A 246 -5.02 22.81 10.37
N SER A 247 -4.34 23.61 11.20
CA SER A 247 -2.88 23.64 11.31
C SER A 247 -2.24 22.34 11.80
N ASP A 248 -3.04 21.44 12.37
CA ASP A 248 -2.62 20.12 12.83
C ASP A 248 -2.76 19.02 11.76
N PHE A 249 -2.92 19.41 10.50
CA PHE A 249 -3.00 18.51 9.35
C PHE A 249 -2.04 18.96 8.25
N HIS A 250 -1.62 18.01 7.43
CA HIS A 250 -0.80 18.24 6.26
C HIS A 250 -1.34 17.47 5.06
N ILE A 251 -0.91 17.90 3.88
CA ILE A 251 -1.24 17.24 2.62
C ILE A 251 -0.09 16.32 2.21
N THR A 252 -0.43 15.11 1.83
CA THR A 252 0.41 14.14 1.14
C THR A 252 -0.22 13.82 -0.22
N ARG A 253 0.56 13.26 -1.13
CA ARG A 253 0.18 13.05 -2.53
C ARG A 253 0.45 11.61 -2.91
N GLY A 254 -0.49 11.00 -3.62
CA GLY A 254 -0.42 9.64 -4.15
C GLY A 254 -0.88 9.57 -5.60
N ARG A 255 -1.10 8.36 -6.12
CA ARG A 255 -1.49 8.14 -7.53
C ARG A 255 -2.87 8.69 -7.86
N LYS A 256 -2.91 9.91 -8.40
CA LYS A 256 -4.13 10.67 -8.72
C LYS A 256 -5.06 10.88 -7.51
N VAL A 257 -4.44 11.04 -6.34
CA VAL A 257 -5.10 11.30 -5.06
C VAL A 257 -4.30 12.28 -4.21
N VAL A 258 -4.99 13.19 -3.54
CA VAL A 258 -4.45 14.05 -2.49
C VAL A 258 -4.96 13.54 -1.15
N GLU A 259 -4.09 13.40 -0.16
CA GLU A 259 -4.44 12.83 1.14
C GLU A 259 -4.14 13.81 2.26
N ILE A 260 -5.14 14.12 3.06
CA ILE A 260 -5.03 15.01 4.22
C ILE A 260 -4.92 14.15 5.47
N ARG A 261 -3.83 14.32 6.20
CA ARG A 261 -3.47 13.49 7.35
C ARG A 261 -3.16 14.35 8.58
N PRO A 262 -3.47 13.89 9.80
CA PRO A 262 -2.99 14.52 11.02
C PRO A 262 -1.47 14.63 11.02
N SER A 263 -0.95 15.77 11.46
CA SER A 263 0.49 16.02 11.63
C SER A 263 0.97 15.35 12.91
N ILE A 264 1.13 14.04 12.83
CA ILE A 264 1.73 13.18 13.85
C ILE A 264 2.86 12.38 13.22
N GLU A 265 3.89 12.10 14.00
CA GLU A 265 5.03 11.29 13.57
C GLU A 265 4.64 9.80 13.52
N TRP A 266 3.82 9.45 12.52
CA TRP A 266 3.32 8.11 12.32
C TRP A 266 3.14 7.80 10.83
N ASP A 267 3.72 6.69 10.40
CA ASP A 267 3.67 6.18 9.02
C ASP A 267 3.53 4.65 9.02
N LYS A 268 3.51 4.04 7.82
CA LYS A 268 3.44 2.58 7.67
C LYS A 268 4.64 1.86 8.32
N GLY A 269 5.80 2.51 8.37
CA GLY A 269 6.99 2.02 9.08
C GLY A 269 6.81 2.00 10.58
N LYS A 270 6.24 3.06 11.18
CA LYS A 270 5.88 3.10 12.61
C LYS A 270 4.81 2.08 12.97
N ALA A 271 3.82 1.88 12.11
CA ALA A 271 2.85 0.80 12.29
C ALA A 271 3.49 -0.59 12.27
N LEU A 272 4.46 -0.83 11.38
CA LEU A 272 5.25 -2.06 11.33
C LEU A 272 6.04 -2.27 12.63
N GLU A 273 6.79 -1.25 13.09
CA GLU A 273 7.55 -1.32 14.36
C GLU A 273 6.62 -1.65 15.54
N TYR A 274 5.52 -0.91 15.65
CA TYR A 274 4.50 -1.12 16.68
C TYR A 274 3.97 -2.55 16.68
N LEU A 275 3.64 -3.10 15.51
CA LEU A 275 3.14 -4.47 15.39
C LEU A 275 4.20 -5.51 15.75
N LEU A 276 5.45 -5.33 15.32
CA LEU A 276 6.53 -6.25 15.70
C LEU A 276 6.75 -6.27 17.21
N ASP A 277 6.73 -5.11 17.86
CA ASP A 277 6.90 -5.01 19.31
C ASP A 277 5.75 -5.68 20.06
N ASN A 278 4.50 -5.43 19.64
CA ASN A 278 3.30 -5.94 20.32
C ASN A 278 2.97 -7.40 20.03
N LEU A 279 3.50 -7.98 18.95
CA LEU A 279 3.43 -9.41 18.66
C LEU A 279 4.40 -10.24 19.53
N GLY A 280 5.05 -9.63 20.52
CA GLY A 280 6.04 -10.29 21.37
C GLY A 280 7.37 -10.53 20.63
N PHE A 281 7.60 -9.83 19.53
CA PHE A 281 8.81 -9.92 18.73
C PHE A 281 9.72 -8.69 18.83
N GLY A 282 9.38 -7.73 19.70
CA GLY A 282 10.27 -6.63 20.04
C GLY A 282 11.59 -7.13 20.61
N SER A 283 12.68 -6.41 20.32
CA SER A 283 14.09 -6.50 20.79
C SER A 283 14.80 -7.87 20.88
N ASN A 284 14.10 -9.00 20.83
CA ASN A 284 14.59 -10.36 21.06
C ASN A 284 14.96 -11.09 19.74
N GLY A 285 14.98 -10.38 18.61
CA GLY A 285 15.74 -10.75 17.39
C GLY A 285 15.30 -12.00 16.60
N THR A 286 14.15 -12.60 16.92
CA THR A 286 13.66 -13.81 16.22
C THR A 286 12.62 -13.55 15.14
N ALA A 287 11.89 -12.42 15.18
CA ALA A 287 10.99 -12.08 14.08
C ALA A 287 11.75 -11.61 12.85
N PHE A 288 11.25 -12.05 11.71
CA PHE A 288 11.74 -11.66 10.41
C PHE A 288 10.58 -11.09 9.58
N PRO A 289 10.45 -9.76 9.53
CA PRO A 289 9.37 -9.12 8.78
C PRO A 289 9.57 -9.31 7.27
N LEU A 290 8.53 -9.74 6.58
CA LEU A 290 8.44 -9.77 5.13
C LEU A 290 7.38 -8.74 4.74
N TYR A 291 7.77 -7.68 4.04
CA TYR A 291 6.87 -6.60 3.65
C TYR A 291 6.73 -6.57 2.13
N ILE A 292 5.49 -6.59 1.62
CA ILE A 292 5.20 -6.43 0.19
C ILE A 292 4.33 -5.20 0.01
N GLY A 293 4.77 -4.26 -0.83
CA GLY A 293 4.02 -3.02 -1.11
C GLY A 293 4.39 -2.39 -2.45
N ASP A 294 3.51 -1.54 -3.00
CA ASP A 294 3.65 -0.97 -4.34
C ASP A 294 3.87 0.55 -4.34
N ASP A 295 3.54 1.26 -3.27
CA ASP A 295 3.43 2.72 -3.29
C ASP A 295 4.55 3.43 -2.53
N ARG A 296 4.53 4.77 -2.58
CA ARG A 296 5.52 5.62 -1.91
C ARG A 296 5.45 5.50 -0.39
N THR A 297 4.30 5.18 0.19
CA THR A 297 4.13 5.08 1.64
C THR A 297 4.72 3.77 2.18
N ASP A 298 4.81 2.74 1.35
CA ASP A 298 5.48 1.48 1.70
C ASP A 298 7.00 1.64 1.85
N GLU A 299 7.59 2.67 1.22
CA GLU A 299 9.01 3.00 1.40
C GLU A 299 9.36 3.33 2.86
N ASP A 300 8.42 3.84 3.65
CA ASP A 300 8.65 4.09 5.07
C ASP A 300 8.85 2.78 5.85
N ALA A 301 8.08 1.74 5.50
CA ALA A 301 8.30 0.39 6.01
C ALA A 301 9.61 -0.21 5.51
N PHE A 302 9.95 -0.03 4.23
CA PHE A 302 11.21 -0.53 3.67
C PHE A 302 12.44 0.09 4.33
N LYS A 303 12.43 1.41 4.60
CA LYS A 303 13.49 2.11 5.35
C LYS A 303 13.66 1.54 6.76
N VAL A 304 12.57 1.24 7.45
CA VAL A 304 12.61 0.58 8.77
C VAL A 304 13.30 -0.78 8.65
N LEU A 305 12.92 -1.62 7.69
CA LEU A 305 13.53 -2.95 7.51
C LEU A 305 15.02 -2.87 7.16
N GLN A 306 15.40 -1.93 6.32
CA GLN A 306 16.80 -1.66 6.00
C GLN A 306 17.59 -1.23 7.25
N SER A 307 17.05 -0.30 8.03
CA SER A 307 17.68 0.21 9.26
C SER A 307 17.83 -0.86 10.33
N ARG A 308 16.87 -1.78 10.41
CA ARG A 308 16.91 -2.95 11.32
C ARG A 308 17.94 -4.00 10.88
N GLY A 309 18.39 -3.98 9.62
CA GLY A 309 19.27 -5.00 9.05
C GLY A 309 18.64 -6.40 8.98
N GLN A 310 17.32 -6.50 9.17
CA GLN A 310 16.56 -7.75 9.19
C GLN A 310 15.19 -7.54 8.56
N GLY A 311 14.83 -8.43 7.65
CA GLY A 311 13.57 -8.41 6.94
C GLY A 311 13.73 -8.49 5.42
N TYR A 312 12.63 -8.74 4.73
CA TYR A 312 12.55 -8.68 3.28
C TYR A 312 11.56 -7.59 2.86
N PRO A 313 12.04 -6.37 2.58
CA PRO A 313 11.25 -5.39 1.86
C PRO A 313 11.18 -5.78 0.37
N ILE A 314 9.98 -5.96 -0.15
CA ILE A 314 9.69 -6.41 -1.51
C ILE A 314 8.76 -5.38 -2.14
N VAL A 315 9.19 -4.78 -3.25
CA VAL A 315 8.38 -3.80 -3.96
C VAL A 315 7.57 -4.47 -5.08
N VAL A 316 6.32 -4.04 -5.27
CA VAL A 316 5.49 -4.44 -6.41
C VAL A 316 5.59 -3.36 -7.49
N SER A 317 6.06 -3.74 -8.68
CA SER A 317 6.15 -2.83 -9.82
C SER A 317 6.48 -3.53 -11.14
N SER A 318 5.78 -3.13 -12.19
CA SER A 318 6.09 -3.51 -13.57
C SER A 318 7.08 -2.55 -14.25
N ILE A 319 7.50 -1.49 -13.56
CA ILE A 319 8.37 -0.44 -14.07
C ILE A 319 9.50 -0.13 -13.07
N PRO A 320 10.67 0.35 -13.53
CA PRO A 320 11.72 0.79 -12.64
C PRO A 320 11.27 1.96 -11.76
N LYS A 321 11.62 1.93 -10.47
CA LYS A 321 11.49 3.07 -9.56
C LYS A 321 12.60 3.09 -8.52
N ASP A 322 12.89 4.27 -7.97
CA ASP A 322 13.75 4.35 -6.78
C ASP A 322 13.02 3.71 -5.60
N THR A 323 13.72 2.84 -4.88
CA THR A 323 13.13 2.06 -3.78
C THR A 323 14.20 1.56 -2.82
N LYS A 324 13.83 1.44 -1.54
CA LYS A 324 14.63 0.77 -0.51
C LYS A 324 14.36 -0.72 -0.42
N ALA A 325 13.46 -1.27 -1.25
CA ALA A 325 13.22 -2.70 -1.30
C ALA A 325 14.44 -3.48 -1.79
N SER A 326 14.65 -4.67 -1.22
CA SER A 326 15.75 -5.57 -1.60
C SER A 326 15.38 -6.47 -2.77
N TYR A 327 14.08 -6.69 -2.98
CA TYR A 327 13.55 -7.56 -4.02
C TYR A 327 12.33 -6.91 -4.68
N SER A 328 11.93 -7.45 -5.82
CA SER A 328 10.75 -7.01 -6.57
C SER A 328 9.78 -8.15 -6.87
N LEU A 329 8.52 -7.79 -7.09
CA LEU A 329 7.47 -8.59 -7.72
C LEU A 329 6.84 -7.71 -8.80
N ARG A 330 6.42 -8.28 -9.93
CA ARG A 330 5.97 -7.47 -11.06
C ARG A 330 4.61 -6.82 -10.82
N ASP A 331 3.66 -7.58 -10.27
CA ASP A 331 2.26 -7.20 -10.17
C ASP A 331 1.54 -8.05 -9.09
N PRO A 332 0.23 -7.81 -8.82
CA PRO A 332 -0.53 -8.63 -7.86
C PRO A 332 -0.58 -10.14 -8.14
N SER A 333 -0.38 -10.57 -9.39
CA SER A 333 -0.32 -12.00 -9.76
C SER A 333 0.98 -12.64 -9.26
N ASP A 334 2.09 -11.92 -9.37
CA ASP A 334 3.37 -12.32 -8.79
C ASP A 334 3.29 -12.36 -7.26
N VAL A 335 2.59 -11.41 -6.63
CA VAL A 335 2.30 -11.42 -5.18
C VAL A 335 1.53 -12.68 -4.79
N SER A 336 0.47 -13.01 -5.54
CA SER A 336 -0.32 -14.24 -5.34
C SER A 336 0.56 -15.49 -5.39
N SER A 337 1.39 -15.58 -6.42
CA SER A 337 2.33 -16.70 -6.62
C SER A 337 3.35 -16.81 -5.49
N PHE A 338 3.86 -15.68 -5.02
CA PHE A 338 4.84 -15.63 -3.93
C PHE A 338 4.22 -16.10 -2.61
N LEU A 339 3.02 -15.61 -2.28
CA LEU A 339 2.30 -15.98 -1.06
C LEU A 339 1.89 -17.46 -1.06
N LEU A 340 1.43 -17.99 -2.19
CA LEU A 340 1.13 -19.41 -2.35
C LEU A 340 2.39 -20.28 -2.18
N ARG A 341 3.53 -19.81 -2.68
CA ARG A 341 4.81 -20.53 -2.48
C ARG A 341 5.25 -20.46 -1.02
N LEU A 342 5.02 -19.34 -0.33
CA LEU A 342 5.30 -19.15 1.09
C LEU A 342 4.51 -20.11 1.97
N SER A 343 3.20 -20.27 1.74
CA SER A 343 2.38 -21.20 2.51
C SER A 343 2.82 -22.66 2.29
N ARG A 344 3.05 -23.06 1.03
CA ARG A 344 3.54 -24.40 0.66
C ARG A 344 4.90 -24.72 1.26
N TRP A 345 5.83 -23.77 1.24
CA TRP A 345 7.14 -23.92 1.86
C TRP A 345 7.01 -24.22 3.36
N LYS A 346 6.09 -23.53 4.05
CA LYS A 346 5.86 -23.74 5.48
C LYS A 346 5.23 -25.11 5.78
N ILE A 347 4.23 -25.53 5.00
CA ILE A 347 3.61 -26.86 5.11
C ILE A 347 4.68 -27.95 4.98
N ASN A 348 5.45 -27.92 3.89
CA ASN A 348 6.50 -28.90 3.63
C ASN A 348 7.61 -28.91 4.69
N SER A 349 7.84 -27.77 5.36
CA SER A 349 8.81 -27.67 6.46
C SER A 349 8.29 -28.29 7.75
N LEU A 350 6.97 -28.24 7.98
CA LEU A 350 6.33 -28.88 9.13
C LEU A 350 6.29 -30.39 8.96
N ASP A 351 5.97 -30.90 7.77
CA ASP A 351 5.92 -32.34 7.51
C ASP A 351 7.28 -33.02 7.77
N ARG A 352 8.38 -32.35 7.39
CA ARG A 352 9.76 -32.83 7.65
C ARG A 352 10.18 -32.84 9.12
N LEU A 353 9.46 -32.13 9.99
CA LEU A 353 9.72 -32.14 11.43
C LEU A 353 8.96 -33.26 12.15
N VAL A 354 7.93 -33.83 11.50
CA VAL A 354 7.07 -34.89 12.05
C VAL A 354 7.49 -36.27 11.51
N SER A 355 8.13 -36.32 10.35
CA SER A 355 8.84 -37.51 9.80
C SER A 355 10.23 -37.67 10.40
#